data_AF-A0A453NKX9-F1
#
_entry.id   AF-A0A453NKX9-F1
#
_cell.length_a   1.000
_cell.length_b   1.000
_cell.length_c   1.000
_cell.angle_alpha   90.00
_cell.angle_beta   90.00
_cell.angle_gamma   90.00
#
_symmetry.space_group_name_H-M   'P 1'
#
loop_
_entity.id
_entity.type
_entity.pdbx_description
1 polymer ?
#
loop_
_entity_poly.entity_id
_entity_poly.type
_entity_poly.pdbx_seq_one_letter_code
_entity_poly.pdbx_strand_id
1 'polypeptide(L)' 'QGGDFEAKVIKLVELGFDRASVIQALQLCNGNEDQAAGYLFGG' A
#
# COMPACT_ATOMS: atom_id res chain seq x y z
N GLN A 1 -14.70 -1.06 -10.47
CA GLN A 1 -13.37 -1.66 -10.36
C GLN A 1 -12.62 -0.89 -9.28
N GLY A 2 -12.78 -1.31 -8.02
CA GLY A 2 -12.07 -0.75 -6.86
C GLY A 2 -11.39 -1.83 -6.02
N GLY A 3 -11.38 -3.07 -6.51
CA GLY A 3 -10.87 -4.23 -5.76
C GLY A 3 -9.34 -4.27 -5.68
N ASP A 4 -8.64 -3.67 -6.64
CA ASP A 4 -7.18 -3.71 -6.69
C ASP A 4 -6.53 -2.89 -5.57
N PHE A 5 -7.16 -1.82 -5.12
CA PHE A 5 -6.63 -0.99 -4.04
C PHE A 5 -6.72 -1.72 -2.70
N GLU A 6 -7.91 -2.24 -2.36
CA GLU A 6 -8.12 -2.96 -1.10
C GLU A 6 -7.27 -4.24 -1.01
N ALA A 7 -7.10 -4.98 -2.12
CA ALA A 7 -6.23 -6.14 -2.18
C ALA A 7 -4.76 -5.80 -1.88
N LYS A 8 -4.26 -4.68 -2.43
CA LYS A 8 -2.90 -4.17 -2.15
C LYS A 8 -2.76 -3.75 -0.70
N VAL A 9 -3.78 -3.06 -0.17
CA VAL A 9 -3.79 -2.63 1.23
C VAL A 9 -3.70 -3.84 2.16
N ILE A 10 -4.55 -4.84 1.96
CA ILE A 10 -4.58 -6.06 2.79
C ILE A 10 -3.24 -6.78 2.73
N LYS A 11 -2.66 -6.99 1.53
CA LYS A 11 -1.35 -7.62 1.36
C LYS A 11 -0.26 -6.97 2.21
N LEU A 12 -0.15 -5.64 2.16
CA LEU A 12 0.89 -4.93 2.90
C LEU A 12 0.58 -4.91 4.40
N VAL A 13 -0.70 -4.85 4.79
CA VAL A 13 -1.09 -4.98 6.21
C VAL A 13 -0.75 -6.37 6.77
N GLU A 14 -0.95 -7.43 5.98
CA GLU A 14 -0.58 -8.81 6.34
C GLU A 14 0.94 -9.00 6.46
N LEU A 15 1.74 -8.19 5.75
CA LEU A 15 3.20 -8.15 5.92
C LEU A 15 3.64 -7.44 7.22
N GLY A 16 2.71 -6.82 7.94
CA GLY A 16 2.96 -6.12 9.20
C GLY A 16 2.96 -4.59 9.10
N PHE A 17 2.63 -4.03 7.93
CA PHE A 17 2.51 -2.57 7.78
C PHE A 17 1.18 -2.04 8.32
N ASP A 18 1.19 -0.81 8.80
CA ASP A 18 -0.05 -0.17 9.25
C ASP A 18 -0.95 0.19 8.07
N ARG A 19 -2.25 -0.07 8.19
CA ARG A 19 -3.23 0.21 7.13
C ARG A 19 -3.23 1.68 6.71
N ALA A 20 -3.09 2.61 7.66
CA ALA A 20 -3.05 4.03 7.34
C ALA A 20 -1.80 4.37 6.53
N SER A 21 -0.63 3.84 6.93
CA SER A 21 0.62 4.01 6.18
C SER A 21 0.52 3.45 4.77
N VAL A 22 -0.08 2.27 4.61
CA VAL A 22 -0.26 1.62 3.32
C VAL A 22 -1.20 2.39 2.41
N ILE A 23 -2.34 2.86 2.93
CA ILE A 23 -3.29 3.69 2.19
C ILE A 23 -2.61 4.96 1.73
N GLN A 24 -1.86 5.63 2.61
CA GLN A 24 -1.16 6.86 2.28
C GLN A 24 -0.09 6.64 1.21
N ALA A 25 0.69 5.56 1.33
CA ALA A 25 1.70 5.17 0.34
C ALA A 25 1.05 4.88 -1.02
N LEU A 26 -0.02 4.09 -1.06
CA LEU A 26 -0.75 3.82 -2.30
C LEU A 26 -1.38 5.08 -2.89
N GLN A 27 -1.90 6.00 -2.07
CA GLN A 27 -2.44 7.28 -2.57
C GLN A 27 -1.34 8.16 -3.16
N LEU A 28 -0.19 8.27 -2.49
CA LEU A 28 0.99 9.00 -2.99
C LEU A 28 1.52 8.39 -4.29
N CYS A 29 1.48 7.06 -4.39
CA CYS A 29 1.95 6.31 -5.54
C CYS A 29 0.88 6.09 -6.61
N ASN A 30 -0.25 6.82 -6.57
CA ASN A 30 -1.34 6.72 -7.56
C ASN A 30 -1.93 5.30 -7.72
N GLY A 31 -1.88 4.49 -6.65
CA GLY A 31 -2.33 3.11 -6.61
C GLY A 31 -1.28 2.09 -7.05
N ASN A 32 -0.03 2.49 -7.24
CA ASN A 32 1.06 1.61 -7.64
C ASN A 32 1.62 0.83 -6.44
N GLU A 33 1.50 -0.50 -6.48
CA GLU A 33 1.87 -1.41 -5.37
C GLU A 33 3.38 -1.39 -5.12
N ASP A 34 4.17 -1.46 -6.19
CA ASP A 34 5.64 -1.49 -6.12
C ASP A 34 6.21 -0.23 -5.45
N GLN A 35 5.69 0.93 -5.85
CA GLN A 35 6.10 2.21 -5.28
C GLN A 35 5.63 2.37 -3.84
N ALA A 36 4.40 1.94 -3.52
CA ALA A 36 3.89 2.00 -2.15
C ALA A 36 4.68 1.06 -1.23
N ALA A 37 5.00 -0.15 -1.69
CA ALA A 37 5.88 -1.07 -0.99
C ALA A 37 7.26 -0.42 -0.78
N GLY A 38 7.88 0.13 -1.83
CA GLY A 38 9.16 0.82 -1.72
C GLY A 38 9.14 1.98 -0.72
N TYR A 39 8.04 2.74 -0.65
CA TYR A 39 7.85 3.80 0.34
C TYR A 39 7.73 3.26 1.77
N LEU A 40 7.05 2.13 1.96
CA LEU A 40 6.87 1.48 3.27
C LEU A 40 8.13 0.76 3.76
N PHE A 41 8.93 0.20 2.84
CA PHE A 41 10.17 -0.52 3.15
C PHE A 41 11.40 0.41 3.24
N GLY A 42 11.38 1.54 2.52
CA GLY A 42 12.48 2.50 2.45
C GLY A 42 12.29 3.75 3.32
N GLY A 43 11.16 3.85 4.03
CA GLY A 43 10.86 4.89 5.00
C GLY A 43 11.34 4.58 6.41
#